data_AF-A0A0N4XS54-F1
#
_entry.id   AF-A0A0N4XS54-F1
#
_cell.length_a   1.000
_cell.length_b   1.000
_cell.length_c   1.000
_cell.angle_alpha   90.00
_cell.angle_beta   90.00
_cell.angle_gamma   90.00
#
_symmetry.space_group_name_H-M   'P 1'
#
loop_
_entity.id
_entity.type
_entity.pdbx_description
1 polymer ?
#
loop_
_entity_poly.entity_id
_entity_poly.type
_entity_poly.pdbx_seq_one_letter_code
_entity_poly.pdbx_strand_id
1 'polypeptide(L)'
;MLENFDAVVHMYSWQPDWGNMWRARVCDCEPAPYGGALPYFDPKLYPSRFVRENDRNRLRCVYSIYENPKMFRLDEGNSPCIKYKPKISLTRTGYKN
;
A
#
# COMPACT_ATOMS: atom_id res chain seq x y z
N MET A 1 1.13 -31.29 -10.75
CA MET A 1 0.85 -30.72 -9.41
C MET A 1 1.86 -29.61 -9.19
N LEU A 2 1.41 -28.41 -8.81
CA LEU A 2 2.25 -27.23 -8.61
C LEU A 2 3.07 -27.40 -7.33
N GLU A 3 4.23 -28.05 -7.45
CA GLU A 3 5.27 -28.04 -6.42
C GLU A 3 5.88 -26.64 -6.35
N ASN A 4 6.09 -26.13 -5.12
CA ASN A 4 6.78 -24.86 -4.79
C ASN A 4 5.92 -23.61 -4.55
N PHE A 5 4.72 -23.72 -3.97
CA PHE A 5 4.11 -22.56 -3.29
C PHE A 5 4.74 -22.24 -1.92
N ASP A 6 5.59 -23.13 -1.38
CA ASP A 6 6.36 -22.93 -0.15
C ASP A 6 7.57 -21.97 -0.31
N ALA A 7 7.78 -21.40 -1.51
CA ALA A 7 8.92 -20.54 -1.82
C ALA A 7 8.54 -19.09 -2.18
N VAL A 8 7.46 -18.54 -1.62
CA VAL A 8 7.32 -17.06 -1.59
C VAL A 8 8.26 -16.53 -0.51
N VAL A 9 9.55 -16.45 -0.85
CA VAL A 9 10.66 -16.13 0.08
C VAL A 9 10.41 -14.81 0.83
N HIS A 10 9.61 -13.90 0.28
CA HIS A 10 9.28 -12.61 0.89
C HIS A 10 7.79 -12.25 0.70
N MET A 11 6.97 -12.52 1.71
CA MET A 11 5.55 -12.12 1.74
C MET A 11 5.41 -10.69 2.28
N TYR A 12 5.89 -9.70 1.52
CA TYR A 12 5.67 -8.30 1.84
C TYR A 12 4.47 -7.77 1.07
N SER A 13 3.69 -6.91 1.71
CA SER A 13 2.56 -6.24 1.09
C SER A 13 2.52 -4.77 1.46
N TRP A 14 1.90 -3.96 0.60
CA TRP A 14 1.61 -2.58 0.90
C TRP A 14 0.50 -2.48 1.94
N GLN A 15 0.78 -1.75 3.00
CA GLN A 15 -0.13 -1.53 4.13
C GLN A 15 -0.13 -0.04 4.49
N PRO A 16 -1.17 0.47 5.18
CA PRO A 16 -1.12 1.82 5.71
C PRO A 16 0.16 2.03 6.54
N ASP A 17 0.80 3.18 6.38
CA ASP A 17 1.96 3.60 7.17
C ASP A 17 1.51 3.98 8.58
N TRP A 18 1.15 2.96 9.37
CA TRP A 18 0.58 3.09 10.72
C TRP A 18 1.45 3.97 11.62
N GLY A 19 2.77 3.87 11.47
CA GLY A 19 3.74 4.64 12.26
C GLY A 19 3.71 6.14 12.00
N ASN A 20 3.11 6.58 10.88
CA ASN A 20 3.07 7.99 10.50
C ASN A 20 1.67 8.53 10.18
N MET A 21 0.59 7.77 10.39
CA MET A 21 -0.78 8.25 10.12
C MET A 21 -1.24 9.39 11.04
N TRP A 22 -0.60 9.53 12.20
CA TRP A 22 -0.83 10.63 13.14
C TRP A 22 -0.30 11.98 12.65
N ARG A 23 0.56 11.99 11.62
CA ARG A 23 1.20 13.21 11.13
C ARG A 23 0.25 14.05 10.29
N ALA A 24 0.46 15.36 10.34
CA ALA A 24 -0.25 16.37 9.55
C ALA A 24 0.21 16.40 8.07
N ARG A 25 0.10 15.26 7.38
CA ARG A 25 0.46 15.07 5.97
C ARG A 25 -0.52 14.10 5.30
N VAL A 26 -0.47 13.97 3.98
CA VAL A 26 -1.25 12.95 3.25
C VAL A 26 -0.89 11.56 3.79
N CYS A 27 -1.89 10.71 4.00
CA CYS A 27 -1.66 9.32 4.39
C CYS A 27 -0.84 8.60 3.33
N ASP A 28 -0.05 7.64 3.79
CA ASP A 28 0.82 6.86 2.93
C ASP A 28 0.72 5.38 3.25
N CYS A 29 1.35 4.57 2.41
CA CYS A 29 1.54 3.17 2.63
C CYS A 29 3.02 2.81 2.66
N GLU A 30 3.34 1.78 3.42
CA GLU A 30 4.68 1.21 3.54
C GLU A 30 4.64 -0.31 3.33
N PRO A 31 5.76 -0.93 2.90
CA PRO A 31 5.84 -2.37 2.82
C PRO A 31 5.92 -2.99 4.22
N ALA A 32 5.07 -3.97 4.48
CA ALA A 32 5.03 -4.68 5.76
C ALA A 32 5.29 -6.19 5.56
N PRO A 33 5.92 -6.87 6.54
CA PRO A 33 6.36 -8.27 6.43
C PRO A 33 5.22 -9.27 6.68
N TYR A 34 4.02 -9.00 6.15
CA TYR A 34 2.87 -9.89 6.24
C TYR A 34 2.01 -9.80 4.98
N GLY A 35 1.27 -10.88 4.72
CA GLY A 35 0.42 -11.00 3.54
C GLY A 35 -0.72 -9.98 3.50
N GLY A 36 -0.94 -9.40 2.33
CA GLY A 36 -1.98 -8.41 2.05
C GLY A 36 -2.37 -8.42 0.59
N ALA A 37 -3.41 -7.66 0.23
CA ALA A 37 -3.99 -7.68 -1.11
C ALA A 37 -3.08 -7.10 -2.20
N LEU A 38 -2.12 -6.25 -1.83
CA LEU A 38 -1.24 -5.54 -2.75
C LEU A 38 0.21 -5.97 -2.48
N PRO A 39 0.84 -6.77 -3.37
CA PRO A 39 2.20 -7.25 -3.13
C PRO A 39 3.21 -6.10 -3.21
N TYR A 40 4.25 -6.20 -2.37
CA TYR A 40 5.46 -5.42 -2.49
C TYR A 40 6.58 -6.30 -3.07
N PHE A 41 7.21 -5.81 -4.12
CA PHE A 41 8.30 -6.50 -4.80
C PHE A 41 9.64 -5.90 -4.38
N ASP A 42 10.35 -6.54 -3.44
CA ASP A 42 11.67 -6.10 -3.00
C ASP A 42 12.66 -6.05 -4.19
N PRO A 43 13.28 -4.90 -4.48
CA PRO A 43 14.24 -4.77 -5.57
C PRO A 43 15.45 -5.72 -5.49
N LYS A 44 15.78 -6.24 -4.30
CA LYS A 44 16.87 -7.20 -4.10
C LYS A 44 16.53 -8.62 -4.56
N LEU A 45 15.24 -8.91 -4.76
CA LEU A 45 14.74 -10.27 -4.96
C LEU A 45 13.93 -10.42 -6.25
N TYR A 46 13.25 -9.35 -6.66
CA TYR A 46 12.34 -9.37 -7.80
C TYR A 46 12.94 -8.62 -9.00
N PRO A 47 12.74 -9.14 -10.22
CA PRO A 47 13.11 -8.42 -11.44
C PRO A 47 12.48 -7.04 -11.54
N SER A 48 13.17 -6.10 -12.19
CA SER A 48 12.77 -4.69 -12.34
C SER A 48 11.35 -4.49 -12.88
N ARG A 49 10.85 -5.39 -13.74
CA ARG A 49 9.48 -5.36 -14.26
C ARG A 49 8.41 -5.42 -13.15
N PHE A 50 8.66 -6.17 -12.08
CA PHE A 50 7.74 -6.27 -10.94
C PHE A 50 7.95 -5.11 -9.97
N VAL A 51 9.21 -4.72 -9.75
CA VAL A 51 9.54 -3.56 -8.89
C VAL A 51 8.87 -2.28 -9.39
N ARG A 52 8.72 -2.10 -10.71
CA ARG A 52 7.98 -0.96 -11.29
C ARG A 52 6.50 -0.91 -10.90
N GLU A 53 5.90 -2.04 -10.51
CA GLU A 53 4.52 -2.08 -10.05
C GLU A 53 4.35 -1.57 -8.61
N ASN A 54 5.45 -1.40 -7.85
CA ASN A 54 5.41 -0.96 -6.46
C ASN A 54 4.80 0.43 -6.32
N ASP A 55 5.16 1.39 -7.18
CA ASP A 55 4.60 2.73 -7.13
C ASP A 55 3.09 2.69 -7.38
N ARG A 56 2.66 1.90 -8.38
CA ARG A 56 1.24 1.69 -8.67
C ARG A 56 0.51 1.05 -7.49
N ASN A 57 1.09 0.03 -6.86
CA ASN A 57 0.50 -0.66 -5.72
C ASN A 57 0.46 0.25 -4.48
N ARG A 58 1.48 1.06 -4.23
CA ARG A 58 1.46 2.09 -3.18
C ARG A 58 0.30 3.04 -3.39
N LEU A 59 0.10 3.55 -4.61
CA LEU A 59 -1.02 4.45 -4.92
C LEU A 59 -2.39 3.78 -4.76
N ARG A 60 -2.51 2.49 -5.11
CA ARG A 60 -3.74 1.70 -4.87
C ARG A 60 -4.02 1.50 -3.38
N CYS A 61 -2.97 1.33 -2.59
CA CYS A 61 -3.09 1.25 -1.13
C CYS A 61 -3.58 2.59 -0.57
N VAL A 62 -2.95 3.71 -0.96
CA VAL A 62 -3.40 5.05 -0.55
C VAL A 62 -4.85 5.29 -1.00
N TYR A 63 -5.22 4.90 -2.22
CA TYR A 63 -6.61 4.97 -2.68
C TYR A 63 -7.56 4.25 -1.72
N SER A 64 -7.25 3.01 -1.33
CA SER A 64 -8.10 2.24 -0.42
C SER A 64 -8.26 2.88 0.95
N ILE A 65 -7.22 3.55 1.48
CA ILE A 65 -7.29 4.30 2.74
C ILE A 65 -8.32 5.42 2.64
N TYR A 66 -8.30 6.22 1.57
CA TYR A 66 -9.22 7.36 1.42
C TYR A 66 -10.63 6.94 0.98
N GLU A 67 -10.76 5.86 0.22
CA GLU A 67 -12.05 5.32 -0.22
C GLU A 67 -12.83 4.71 0.95
N ASN A 68 -12.16 3.93 1.82
CA ASN A 68 -12.81 3.31 2.97
C ASN A 68 -11.86 3.24 4.19
N PRO A 69 -11.65 4.36 4.92
CA PRO A 69 -10.75 4.41 6.07
C PRO A 69 -11.14 3.40 7.19
N LYS A 70 -12.45 3.13 7.33
CA LYS A 70 -12.98 2.21 8.34
C LYS A 70 -12.52 0.77 8.16
N MET A 71 -12.20 0.35 6.92
CA MET A 71 -11.61 -0.97 6.65
C MET A 71 -10.32 -1.19 7.45
N PHE A 72 -9.59 -0.09 7.69
CA PHE A 72 -8.32 -0.06 8.39
C PHE A 72 -8.48 0.44 9.84
N ARG A 73 -9.71 0.58 10.35
CA ARG A 73 -10.02 1.17 11.66
C ARG A 73 -9.49 2.60 11.82
N LEU A 74 -9.42 3.34 10.71
CA LEU A 74 -8.94 4.71 10.68
C LEU A 74 -10.10 5.69 10.83
N ASP A 75 -9.86 6.74 11.61
CA ASP A 75 -10.73 7.90 11.73
C ASP A 75 -9.89 9.17 11.96
N GLU A 76 -10.56 10.32 12.02
CA GLU A 76 -9.87 11.61 12.20
C GLU A 76 -9.21 11.78 13.58
N GLY A 77 -9.62 10.99 14.57
CA GLY A 77 -9.09 11.04 15.93
C GLY A 77 -7.78 10.26 16.06
N ASN A 78 -7.67 9.12 15.38
CA ASN A 78 -6.46 8.29 15.42
C ASN A 78 -5.52 8.51 14.22
N SER A 79 -6.04 9.02 13.10
CA SER A 79 -5.30 9.16 11.84
C SER A 79 -5.56 10.50 11.15
N PRO A 80 -5.10 11.63 11.74
CA PRO A 80 -5.15 12.96 11.15
C PRO A 80 -4.76 13.07 9.67
N CYS A 81 -3.91 12.18 9.16
CA CYS A 81 -3.48 12.19 7.77
C CYS A 81 -4.64 12.15 6.76
N ILE A 82 -5.79 11.55 7.12
CA ILE A 82 -6.94 11.42 6.22
C ILE A 82 -7.58 12.78 5.85
N LYS A 83 -7.29 13.82 6.64
CA LYS A 83 -7.72 15.20 6.35
C LYS A 83 -6.97 15.82 5.17
N TYR A 84 -5.76 15.33 4.90
CA TYR A 84 -4.87 15.87 3.89
C TYR A 84 -5.04 15.09 2.60
N LYS A 85 -5.74 15.64 1.62
CA LYS A 85 -5.99 14.93 0.36
C LYS A 85 -4.74 14.92 -0.55
N PRO A 86 -4.45 13.80 -1.23
CA PRO A 86 -3.45 13.75 -2.28
C PRO A 86 -3.73 14.79 -3.38
N LYS A 87 -2.68 15.42 -3.92
CA LYS A 87 -2.80 16.36 -5.06
C LYS A 87 -3.02 15.66 -6.41
N ILE A 88 -2.84 14.33 -6.44
CA ILE A 88 -3.03 13.50 -7.62
C ILE A 88 -4.40 12.81 -7.56
N SER A 89 -4.99 12.54 -8.73
CA SER A 89 -6.20 11.73 -8.82
C SER A 89 -5.85 10.27 -8.59
N LEU A 90 -6.23 9.74 -7.44
CA LEU A 90 -6.10 8.32 -7.12
C LEU A 90 -7.21 7.51 -7.78
N THR A 91 -6.89 6.28 -8.18
CA THR A 91 -7.84 5.35 -8.77
C THR A 91 -7.65 3.95 -8.16
N ARG A 92 -8.66 3.09 -8.31
CA ARG A 92 -8.58 1.67 -7.92
C ARG A 92 -7.44 0.91 -8.60
N THR A 93 -6.97 1.39 -9.76
CA THR A 93 -5.87 0.79 -10.54
C THR A 93 -4.52 1.45 -10.27
N GLY A 94 -4.47 2.58 -9.56
CA GLY A 94 -3.25 3.29 -9.13
C GLY A 94 -2.89 4.50 -10.00
N TYR A 95 -3.27 4.49 -11.28
CA TYR A 95 -3.12 5.64 -12.19
C TYR A 95 -4.45 6.00 -12.85
N LYS A 96 -4.63 7.27 -13.18
CA LYS A 96 -5.64 7.71 -14.15
C LYS A 96 -5.05 7.50 -15.53
N ASN A 97 -5.53 6.50 -16.27
CA ASN A 97 -5.24 6.36 -17.70
C ASN A 97 -5.85 7.53 -18.46
#